data_AF-A0A7X7E159-F1
#
_entry.id   AF-A0A7X7E159-F1
#
_cell.length_a   1.000
_cell.length_b   1.000
_cell.length_c   1.000
_cell.angle_alpha   90.00
_cell.angle_beta   90.00
_cell.angle_gamma   90.00
#
_symmetry.space_group_name_H-M   'P 1'
#
loop_
_entity.id
_entity.type
_entity.pdbx_description
1 polymer ?
#
loop_
_entity_poly.entity_id
_entity_poly.type
_entity_poly.pdbx_seq_one_letter_code
_entity_poly.pdbx_strand_id
1 'polypeptide(L)'
;YAKWIKVFFVRYDGNQNSSGSAPATQIKIIDKPLTLETNSGSLERTGFTFAGWSTSADGIGTEYPPGGTYIINSDVVLYAKWEPVP
;
A
#
# COMPACT_ATOMS: atom_id res chain seq x y z
N TYR A 1 17.53 -30.58 -3.40
CA TYR A 1 16.27 -30.48 -2.65
C TYR A 1 15.73 -29.07 -2.81
N ALA A 2 14.44 -28.88 -3.07
CA ALA A 2 13.83 -27.55 -3.19
C ALA A 2 13.45 -27.02 -1.80
N LYS A 3 13.78 -25.75 -1.50
CA LYS A 3 13.36 -25.07 -0.28
C LYS A 3 12.25 -24.09 -0.61
N TRP A 4 11.04 -24.34 -0.11
CA TRP A 4 9.91 -23.45 -0.29
C TRP A 4 9.89 -22.38 0.80
N ILE A 5 9.74 -21.12 0.40
CA ILE A 5 9.59 -19.98 1.30
C ILE A 5 8.14 -19.52 1.20
N LYS A 6 7.46 -19.41 2.35
CA LYS A 6 6.11 -18.87 2.38
C LYS A 6 6.16 -17.36 2.12
N VAL A 7 5.32 -16.90 1.21
CA VAL A 7 5.17 -15.50 0.84
C VAL A 7 3.71 -15.08 0.93
N PHE A 8 3.51 -13.77 1.06
CA PHE A 8 2.22 -13.10 1.02
C PHE A 8 2.26 -11.98 -0.01
N PHE A 9 1.09 -11.54 -0.45
CA PHE A 9 0.92 -10.49 -1.46
C PHE A 9 0.40 -9.21 -0.82
N VAL A 10 1.15 -8.13 -1.02
CA VAL A 10 0.72 -6.77 -0.69
C VAL A 10 0.32 -6.08 -1.98
N ARG A 11 -0.98 -5.85 -2.14
CA ARG A 11 -1.56 -5.21 -3.32
C ARG A 11 -1.91 -3.76 -2.98
N TYR A 12 -1.89 -2.90 -3.98
CA TYR A 12 -2.19 -1.48 -3.83
C TYR A 12 -3.42 -1.10 -4.65
N ASP A 13 -4.24 -0.22 -4.09
CA ASP A 13 -5.42 0.35 -4.71
C ASP A 13 -5.35 1.88 -4.60
N GLY A 14 -5.57 2.58 -5.71
CA GLY A 14 -5.48 4.05 -5.78
C GLY A 14 -6.56 4.79 -5.00
N ASN A 15 -7.59 4.08 -4.53
CA ASN A 15 -8.71 4.53 -3.71
C ASN A 15 -9.25 5.92 -4.07
N GLN A 16 -10.22 5.96 -4.98
CA GLN A 16 -10.84 7.20 -5.47
C GLN A 16 -9.84 8.16 -6.15
N ASN A 17 -8.74 7.65 -6.68
CA ASN A 17 -7.82 8.44 -7.48
C ASN A 17 -8.50 8.95 -8.76
N SER A 18 -8.10 10.15 -9.20
CA SER A 18 -8.55 10.74 -10.47
C SER A 18 -7.63 10.37 -11.63
N SER A 19 -6.36 10.11 -11.35
CA SER A 19 -5.32 9.80 -12.35
C SER A 19 -4.20 8.95 -11.74
N GLY A 20 -3.26 8.52 -12.58
CA GLY A 20 -2.15 7.66 -12.19
C GLY A 20 -2.55 6.19 -12.04
N SER A 21 -1.63 5.40 -11.51
CA SER A 21 -1.86 3.97 -11.25
C SER A 21 -1.27 3.59 -9.91
N ALA A 22 -1.90 2.64 -9.22
CA ALA A 22 -1.33 2.12 -7.99
C ALA A 22 0.00 1.39 -8.30
N PRO A 23 0.94 1.34 -7.33
CA PRO A 23 2.17 0.57 -7.48
C PRO A 23 1.91 -0.91 -7.78
N ALA A 24 2.92 -1.58 -8.33
CA ALA A 24 2.85 -3.02 -8.56
C ALA A 24 2.70 -3.79 -7.23
N THR A 25 2.10 -4.99 -7.31
CA THR A 25 1.99 -5.88 -6.15
C THR A 25 3.38 -6.26 -5.64
N GLN A 26 3.60 -6.13 -4.34
CA GLN A 26 4.82 -6.56 -3.67
C GLN A 26 4.68 -7.96 -3.08
N ILE A 27 5.81 -8.66 -3.00
CA ILE A 27 5.91 -9.98 -2.36
C ILE A 27 6.51 -9.79 -0.97
N LYS A 28 5.76 -10.19 0.06
CA LYS A 28 6.19 -10.17 1.45
C LYS A 28 6.64 -11.55 1.89
N ILE A 29 7.92 -11.68 2.25
CA ILE A 29 8.46 -12.92 2.80
C ILE A 29 7.98 -13.08 4.25
N ILE A 30 7.57 -14.31 4.63
CA ILE A 30 7.21 -14.61 6.02
C ILE A 30 8.31 -14.20 7.01
N ASP A 31 7.91 -13.59 8.12
CA ASP A 31 8.80 -13.11 9.20
C ASP A 31 9.89 -12.12 8.78
N LYS A 32 9.78 -11.55 7.58
CA LYS A 32 10.59 -10.42 7.12
C LYS A 32 9.72 -9.16 7.01
N PRO A 33 10.23 -8.01 7.50
CA PRO A 33 9.58 -6.73 7.24
C PRO A 33 9.65 -6.43 5.74
N LEU A 34 8.59 -5.84 5.20
CA LEU A 34 8.51 -5.31 3.85
C LEU A 34 8.39 -3.80 3.91
N THR A 35 9.22 -3.08 3.17
CA THR A 35 9.04 -1.64 2.95
C THR A 35 7.98 -1.45 1.88
N LEU A 36 6.89 -0.77 2.23
CA LEU A 36 5.79 -0.49 1.34
C LEU A 36 6.20 0.52 0.27
N GLU A 37 5.64 0.37 -0.93
CA GLU A 37 5.82 1.34 -2.01
C GLU A 37 5.37 2.74 -1.59
N THR A 38 5.99 3.75 -2.18
CA THR A 38 5.50 5.13 -2.12
C THR A 38 4.54 5.38 -3.29
N ASN A 39 4.27 6.64 -3.63
CA ASN A 39 3.46 7.00 -4.78
C ASN A 39 4.21 6.82 -6.12
N SER A 40 4.77 5.63 -6.38
CA SER A 40 5.63 5.36 -7.54
C SER A 40 4.86 5.36 -8.87
N GLY A 41 3.56 5.07 -8.85
CA GLY A 41 2.70 5.13 -10.03
C GLY A 41 2.04 6.49 -10.28
N SER A 42 2.51 7.54 -9.59
CA SER A 42 2.01 8.92 -9.73
C SER A 42 0.49 9.02 -9.57
N LEU A 43 -0.05 8.33 -8.56
CA LEU A 43 -1.45 8.49 -8.15
C LEU A 43 -1.70 9.95 -7.82
N GLU A 44 -2.81 10.44 -8.33
CA GLU A 44 -3.30 11.79 -8.04
C GLU A 44 -4.80 11.72 -7.76
N ARG A 45 -5.24 12.61 -6.90
CA ARG A 45 -6.64 12.84 -6.61
C ARG A 45 -6.89 14.34 -6.54
N THR A 46 -7.66 14.86 -7.48
CA THR A 46 -7.95 16.30 -7.59
C THR A 46 -8.42 16.88 -6.24
N GLY A 47 -7.69 17.88 -5.73
CA GLY A 47 -7.97 18.54 -4.45
C GLY A 47 -7.43 17.81 -3.21
N PHE A 48 -6.64 16.75 -3.38
CA PHE A 48 -6.04 15.98 -2.29
C PHE A 48 -4.56 15.70 -2.54
N THR A 49 -3.83 15.42 -1.45
CA THR A 49 -2.45 14.95 -1.45
C THR A 49 -2.37 13.52 -0.94
N PHE A 50 -1.48 12.72 -1.51
CA PHE A 50 -1.25 11.35 -1.09
C PHE A 50 -0.55 11.35 0.29
N ALA A 51 -1.24 10.81 1.30
CA ALA A 51 -0.77 10.80 2.69
C ALA A 51 -0.24 9.42 3.14
N GLY A 52 -0.34 8.40 2.28
CA GLY A 52 0.12 7.04 2.58
C GLY A 52 -0.90 5.99 2.20
N TRP A 53 -0.88 4.87 2.93
CA TRP A 53 -1.70 3.69 2.68
C TRP A 53 -2.55 3.33 3.89
N SER A 54 -3.74 2.78 3.68
CA SER A 54 -4.61 2.24 4.74
C SER A 54 -5.05 0.82 4.40
N THR A 55 -5.25 -0.03 5.41
CA THR A 55 -5.82 -1.38 5.22
C THR A 55 -7.32 -1.38 4.94
N SER A 56 -7.98 -0.21 4.95
CA SER A 56 -9.39 -0.06 4.62
C SER A 56 -9.57 1.10 3.63
N ALA A 57 -10.49 0.92 2.67
CA ALA A 57 -10.84 1.97 1.71
C ALA A 57 -11.45 3.20 2.40
N ASP A 58 -12.15 3.00 3.51
CA ASP A 58 -12.83 4.06 4.29
C ASP A 58 -11.86 4.83 5.19
N GLY A 59 -10.57 4.46 5.23
CA GLY A 59 -9.56 5.11 6.07
C GLY A 59 -9.59 4.73 7.56
N ILE A 60 -10.55 3.89 7.99
CA ILE A 60 -10.68 3.44 9.40
C ILE A 60 -9.69 2.28 9.73
N GLY A 61 -8.94 1.81 8.73
CA GLY A 61 -7.97 0.73 8.86
C GLY A 61 -6.67 1.15 9.54
N THR A 62 -5.71 0.22 9.58
CA THR A 62 -4.34 0.56 9.98
C THR A 62 -3.68 1.40 8.89
N GLU A 63 -3.12 2.52 9.29
CA GLU A 63 -2.45 3.46 8.39
C GLU A 63 -0.95 3.19 8.34
N TYR A 64 -0.37 3.36 7.16
CA TYR A 64 1.05 3.27 6.90
C TYR A 64 1.51 4.52 6.15
N PRO A 65 2.54 5.22 6.62
CA PRO A 65 3.12 6.31 5.85
C PRO A 65 3.71 5.79 4.52
N PRO A 66 3.92 6.67 3.52
CA PRO A 66 4.67 6.31 2.32
C PRO A 66 6.04 5.75 2.70
N GLY A 67 6.42 4.57 2.19
CA GLY A 67 7.68 3.92 2.60
C GLY A 67 7.63 3.27 3.98
N GLY A 68 6.45 3.16 4.60
CA GLY A 68 6.24 2.51 5.88
C GLY A 68 6.59 1.02 5.86
N THR A 69 6.72 0.43 7.05
CA THR A 69 7.07 -0.99 7.19
C THR A 69 5.84 -1.85 7.45
N TYR A 70 5.67 -2.91 6.66
CA TYR A 70 4.65 -3.93 6.84
C TYR A 70 5.26 -5.22 7.40
N ILE A 71 4.82 -5.62 8.59
CA ILE A 71 5.36 -6.78 9.33
C ILE A 71 4.39 -7.96 9.40
N ILE A 72 3.13 -7.76 9.04
CA ILE A 72 2.06 -8.75 9.23
C ILE A 72 2.21 -9.89 8.22
N ASN A 73 2.10 -11.14 8.69
CA ASN A 73 2.19 -12.35 7.87
C ASN A 73 0.83 -12.68 7.22
N SER A 74 0.32 -11.79 6.37
CA SER A 74 -0.94 -11.97 5.66
C SER A 74 -0.92 -11.28 4.30
N ASP A 75 -1.77 -11.77 3.39
CA ASP A 75 -2.13 -11.00 2.20
C ASP A 75 -2.92 -9.77 2.63
N VAL A 76 -2.74 -8.65 1.91
CA VAL A 76 -3.45 -7.40 2.19
C VAL A 76 -3.62 -6.57 0.92
N VAL A 77 -4.73 -5.84 0.86
CA VAL A 77 -4.92 -4.74 -0.08
C VAL A 77 -4.78 -3.44 0.69
N LEU A 78 -3.86 -2.59 0.24
CA LEU A 78 -3.61 -1.28 0.79
C LEU A 78 -4.22 -0.22 -0.12
N TYR A 79 -5.05 0.63 0.47
CA TYR A 79 -5.79 1.69 -0.21
C TYR A 79 -5.08 3.02 0.00
N ALA A 80 -4.96 3.83 -1.05
CA ALA A 80 -4.36 5.14 -0.93
C ALA A 80 -5.15 6.00 0.06
N LYS A 81 -4.43 6.63 0.98
CA LYS A 81 -4.96 7.63 1.90
C LYS A 81 -4.71 9.01 1.31
N TRP A 82 -5.75 9.83 1.35
CA TRP A 82 -5.78 11.15 0.74
C TRP A 82 -6.11 12.21 1.80
N GLU A 83 -5.33 13.27 1.85
CA GLU A 83 -5.59 14.44 2.71
C GLU A 83 -5.98 15.65 1.84
N PRO A 84 -7.07 16.36 2.16
CA PRO A 84 -7.48 17.55 1.40
C PRO A 84 -6.35 18.58 1.33
N VAL A 85 -6.17 19.18 0.16
CA VAL A 85 -5.28 20.34 0.01
C VAL A 85 -5.96 21.56 0.65
N PRO A 86 -5.28 22.32 1.52
CA PRO A 86 -5.80 23.55 2.11
C PRO A 86 -6.17 24.63 1.09
#